data_AF-A0A510HGL7-F1
#
_entry.id   AF-A0A510HGL7-F1
#
_cell.length_a   1.000
_cell.length_b   1.000
_cell.length_c   1.000
_cell.angle_alpha   90.00
_cell.angle_beta   90.00
_cell.angle_gamma   90.00
#
_symmetry.space_group_name_H-M   'P 1'
#
loop_
_entity.id
_entity.type
_entity.pdbx_description
1 polymer ?
#
loop_
_entity_poly.entity_id
_entity_poly.type
_entity_poly.pdbx_seq_one_letter_code
_entity_poly.pdbx_strand_id
1 'polypeptide(L)'
;MEGFTPVSGLVGGLLIGVAVALLLLLNGRIAGISGIVAGVLGGFRGGVGGWQAAFALGLLIGALGYGVLAGGVPVEVPASVPVMVVAGLLVGFGARLGSGCTSGHGVCGLARLSVRSVVATAVFMGTAFATVFIVRHVL
;
A
#
# COMPACT_ATOMS: atom_id res chain seq x y z
N MET A 1 23.70 8.86 0.86
CA MET A 1 23.44 8.93 2.32
C MET A 1 22.10 9.60 2.48
N GLU A 2 21.02 8.83 2.57
CA GLU A 2 19.73 9.41 2.99
C GLU A 2 19.83 9.65 4.49
N GLY A 3 19.86 10.93 4.89
CA GLY A 3 19.89 11.32 6.28
C GLY A 3 18.60 10.93 7.00
N PHE A 4 18.65 10.85 8.32
CA PHE A 4 17.44 10.78 9.13
C PHE A 4 16.54 11.98 8.81
N THR A 5 15.35 11.73 8.26
CA THR A 5 14.40 12.76 7.77
C THR A 5 13.11 12.78 8.60
N PRO A 6 13.19 13.14 9.90
CA PRO A 6 12.06 13.00 10.82
C PRO A 6 10.86 13.87 10.45
N VAL A 7 11.12 15.09 9.95
CA VAL A 7 10.06 16.05 9.62
C VAL A 7 9.27 15.58 8.40
N SER A 8 9.93 15.20 7.32
CA SER A 8 9.22 14.75 6.10
C SER A 8 8.50 13.41 6.34
N GLY A 9 9.11 12.49 7.09
CA GLY A 9 8.46 11.24 7.50
C GLY A 9 7.20 11.48 8.34
N LEU A 10 7.27 12.39 9.31
CA LEU A 10 6.12 12.79 10.13
C LEU A 10 5.02 13.42 9.28
N VAL A 11 5.37 14.38 8.40
CA VAL A 11 4.41 15.04 7.51
C VAL A 11 3.74 14.03 6.59
N GLY A 12 4.50 13.13 5.97
CA GLY A 12 3.97 12.07 5.11
C GLY A 12 3.04 11.13 5.88
N GLY A 13 3.43 10.69 7.08
CA GLY A 13 2.59 9.88 7.96
C GLY A 13 1.28 10.57 8.36
N LEU A 14 1.34 11.86 8.66
CA LEU A 14 0.17 12.67 9.03
C LEU A 14 -0.78 12.85 7.85
N LEU A 15 -0.26 13.07 6.64
CA LEU A 15 -1.06 13.14 5.41
C LEU A 15 -1.77 11.80 5.12
N ILE A 16 -1.07 10.67 5.24
CA ILE A 16 -1.67 9.33 5.07
C ILE A 16 -2.74 9.10 6.15
N GLY A 17 -2.45 9.43 7.41
CA GLY A 17 -3.38 9.30 8.52
C GLY A 17 -4.66 10.11 8.32
N VAL A 18 -4.54 11.38 7.91
CA VAL A 18 -5.67 12.24 7.58
C VAL A 18 -6.48 11.66 6.41
N ALA A 19 -5.83 11.21 5.34
CA ALA A 19 -6.53 10.62 4.20
C ALA A 19 -7.35 9.37 4.58
N VAL A 20 -6.78 8.48 5.40
CA VAL A 20 -7.47 7.29 5.89
C VAL A 20 -8.60 7.64 6.86
N ALA A 21 -8.40 8.62 7.74
CA ALA A 21 -9.42 9.10 8.66
C ALA A 21 -10.60 9.72 7.90
N LEU A 22 -10.34 10.53 6.87
CA LEU A 22 -11.38 11.10 6.02
C LEU A 22 -12.18 10.01 5.30
N LEU A 23 -11.53 8.98 4.75
CA LEU A 23 -12.25 7.86 4.13
C LEU A 23 -13.16 7.13 5.13
N LEU A 24 -12.68 6.96 6.37
CA LEU A 24 -13.46 6.34 7.43
C LEU A 24 -14.65 7.23 7.85
N LEU A 25 -14.44 8.53 8.04
CA LEU A 25 -15.46 9.47 8.51
C LEU A 25 -16.52 9.77 7.45
N LEU A 26 -16.11 9.93 6.19
CA LEU A 26 -17.02 10.33 5.10
C LEU A 26 -17.75 9.14 4.47
N ASN A 27 -17.07 8.00 4.31
CA ASN A 27 -17.62 6.84 3.62
C ASN A 27 -17.93 5.67 4.57
N GLY A 28 -17.50 5.71 5.83
CA GLY A 28 -17.64 4.58 6.76
C GLY A 28 -16.78 3.38 6.36
N ARG A 29 -15.76 3.57 5.50
CA ARG A 29 -14.95 2.49 4.92
C ARG A 29 -13.51 2.56 5.42
N ILE A 30 -12.90 1.39 5.55
CA ILE A 30 -11.50 1.24 5.93
C ILE A 30 -10.63 1.25 4.66
N ALA A 31 -9.54 2.03 4.67
CA ALA A 31 -8.59 2.04 3.57
C ALA A 31 -7.80 0.71 3.51
N GLY A 32 -8.16 -0.14 2.56
CA GLY A 32 -7.42 -1.36 2.22
C GLY A 32 -7.22 -1.44 0.72
N ILE A 33 -6.03 -1.08 0.23
CA ILE A 33 -5.77 -0.92 -1.21
C ILE A 33 -6.06 -2.22 -1.98
N SER A 34 -5.64 -3.38 -1.47
CA SER A 34 -5.94 -4.67 -2.11
C SER A 34 -7.43 -4.94 -2.26
N GLY A 35 -8.24 -4.58 -1.25
CA GLY A 35 -9.70 -4.70 -1.30
C GLY A 35 -10.35 -3.68 -2.24
N ILE A 36 -9.83 -2.46 -2.29
CA ILE A 36 -10.29 -1.40 -3.19
C ILE A 36 -10.02 -1.81 -4.65
N VAL A 37 -8.79 -2.22 -4.95
CA VAL A 37 -8.39 -2.70 -6.29
C VAL A 37 -9.20 -3.94 -6.67
N ALA A 38 -9.36 -4.91 -5.76
CA ALA A 38 -10.22 -6.07 -6.02
C ALA A 38 -11.69 -5.69 -6.25
N GLY A 39 -12.19 -4.63 -5.60
CA GLY A 39 -13.53 -4.09 -5.85
C GLY A 39 -13.67 -3.42 -7.21
N VAL A 40 -12.65 -2.69 -7.66
CA VAL A 40 -12.59 -2.10 -9.00
C VAL A 40 -12.52 -3.20 -10.07
N LEU A 41 -11.62 -4.17 -9.91
CA LEU A 41 -11.43 -5.28 -10.87
C LEU A 41 -12.59 -6.29 -10.83
N GLY A 42 -13.17 -6.54 -9.66
CA GLY A 42 -14.31 -7.45 -9.47
C GLY A 42 -15.65 -6.89 -9.96
N GLY A 43 -15.67 -5.63 -10.42
CA GLY A 43 -16.82 -4.93 -10.98
C GLY A 43 -17.51 -5.63 -12.17
N PHE A 44 -16.93 -6.69 -12.73
CA PHE A 44 -17.57 -7.52 -13.75
C PHE A 44 -18.75 -8.38 -13.26
N ARG A 45 -18.97 -8.54 -11.94
CA ARG A 45 -20.06 -9.40 -11.41
C ARG A 45 -21.04 -8.72 -10.44
N GLY A 46 -20.88 -7.42 -10.18
CA GLY A 46 -21.79 -6.69 -9.30
C GLY A 46 -21.25 -5.32 -8.89
N GLY A 47 -21.52 -4.32 -9.73
CA GLY A 47 -21.45 -2.88 -9.43
C GLY A 47 -20.14 -2.37 -8.80
N VAL A 48 -19.30 -1.71 -9.60
CA VAL A 48 -18.23 -0.86 -9.07
C VAL A 48 -18.88 0.19 -8.16
N GLY A 49 -18.62 0.15 -6.86
CA GLY A 49 -18.99 1.28 -6.01
C GLY A 49 -18.15 2.46 -6.47
N GLY A 50 -18.78 3.56 -6.88
CA GLY A 50 -18.08 4.72 -7.44
C GLY A 50 -16.94 5.25 -6.54
N TRP A 51 -17.02 5.00 -5.23
CA TRP A 51 -15.99 5.36 -4.27
C TRP A 51 -14.68 4.56 -4.41
N GLN A 52 -14.72 3.26 -4.76
CA GLN A 52 -13.48 2.48 -4.95
C GLN A 52 -12.70 2.98 -6.16
N ALA A 53 -13.41 3.24 -7.26
CA ALA A 53 -12.82 3.80 -8.47
C ALA A 53 -12.31 5.22 -8.22
N ALA A 54 -13.08 6.07 -7.54
CA ALA A 54 -12.65 7.41 -7.17
C ALA A 54 -11.39 7.40 -6.28
N PHE A 55 -11.31 6.49 -5.30
CA PHE A 55 -10.13 6.35 -4.46
C PHE A 55 -8.91 5.87 -5.26
N ALA A 56 -9.07 4.84 -6.09
CA ALA A 56 -8.00 4.32 -6.92
C ALA A 56 -7.48 5.36 -7.92
N LEU A 57 -8.38 6.09 -8.57
CA LEU A 57 -8.02 7.20 -9.46
C LEU A 57 -7.36 8.33 -8.70
N GLY A 58 -7.86 8.71 -7.52
CA GLY A 58 -7.23 9.71 -6.66
C GLY A 58 -5.80 9.35 -6.27
N LEU A 59 -5.53 8.06 -5.98
CA LEU A 59 -4.19 7.57 -5.69
C LEU A 59 -3.25 7.72 -6.89
N LEU A 60 -3.73 7.35 -8.09
CA LEU A 60 -2.96 7.47 -9.33
C LEU A 60 -2.70 8.94 -9.69
N ILE A 61 -3.73 9.78 -9.63
CA ILE A 61 -3.65 11.21 -9.92
C ILE A 61 -2.72 11.90 -8.91
N GLY A 62 -2.78 11.54 -7.63
CA GLY A 62 -1.89 12.09 -6.61
C GLY A 62 -0.42 11.77 -6.89
N ALA A 63 -0.11 10.51 -7.22
CA ALA A 63 1.25 10.09 -7.54
C ALA A 63 1.79 10.76 -8.82
N LEU A 64 1.00 10.76 -9.90
CA LEU A 64 1.38 11.38 -11.17
C LEU A 64 1.48 12.92 -11.04
N GLY A 65 0.53 13.54 -10.36
CA GLY A 65 0.50 14.98 -10.10
C GLY A 65 1.71 15.42 -9.29
N TYR A 66 2.07 14.68 -8.23
CA TYR A 66 3.30 14.93 -7.50
C TYR A 66 4.53 14.81 -8.43
N GLY A 67 4.58 13.77 -9.28
CA GLY A 67 5.68 13.61 -10.23
C GLY A 67 5.84 14.77 -11.21
N VAL A 68 4.74 15.33 -11.71
CA VAL A 68 4.77 16.51 -12.59
C VAL A 68 5.21 17.76 -11.83
N LEU A 69 4.63 18.00 -10.65
CA LEU A 69 4.93 19.20 -9.84
C LEU A 69 6.35 19.21 -9.26
N ALA A 70 6.88 18.03 -8.93
CA ALA A 70 8.24 17.88 -8.41
C ALA A 70 9.32 17.95 -9.52
N GLY A 71 8.93 18.08 -10.80
CA GLY A 71 9.88 18.12 -11.92
C GLY A 71 10.43 16.74 -12.32
N GLY A 72 9.72 15.67 -11.97
CA GLY A 72 10.12 14.29 -12.17
C GLY A 72 10.57 13.63 -10.87
N VAL A 73 10.15 12.37 -10.66
CA VAL A 73 10.69 11.52 -9.61
C VAL A 73 11.72 10.59 -10.26
N PRO A 74 12.96 10.51 -9.78
CA PRO A 74 13.90 9.50 -10.24
C PRO A 74 13.35 8.12 -9.87
N VAL A 75 12.75 7.43 -10.83
CA VAL A 75 12.23 6.06 -10.66
C VAL A 75 13.27 5.09 -11.18
N GLU A 76 14.11 4.59 -10.27
CA GLU A 76 15.01 3.49 -10.58
C GLU A 76 14.34 2.18 -10.19
N VAL A 77 14.04 1.34 -11.19
CA VAL A 77 13.52 -0.02 -10.97
C VAL A 77 14.65 -1.01 -11.26
N PRO A 78 15.37 -1.49 -10.23
CA PRO A 78 16.50 -2.40 -10.42
C PRO A 78 16.07 -3.83 -10.79
N ALA A 79 14.76 -4.09 -10.96
CA ALA A 79 14.20 -5.40 -11.26
C ALA A 79 13.75 -5.51 -12.72
N SER A 80 13.95 -6.68 -13.33
CA SER A 80 13.45 -6.96 -14.68
C SER A 80 11.92 -7.11 -14.69
N VAL A 81 11.31 -6.86 -15.85
CA VAL A 81 9.85 -6.97 -16.03
C VAL A 81 9.29 -8.34 -15.57
N PRO A 82 9.92 -9.49 -15.89
CA PRO A 82 9.43 -10.79 -15.40
C PRO A 82 9.41 -10.88 -13.87
N VAL A 83 10.45 -10.35 -13.20
CA VAL A 83 10.52 -10.34 -11.73
C VAL A 83 9.40 -9.49 -11.15
N MET A 84 9.11 -8.33 -11.74
CA MET A 84 8.00 -7.48 -11.29
C MET A 84 6.64 -8.15 -11.44
N VAL A 85 6.40 -8.85 -12.56
CA VAL A 85 5.14 -9.56 -12.80
C VAL A 85 4.96 -10.67 -11.76
N VAL A 86 5.98 -11.50 -11.54
CA VAL A 86 5.94 -12.59 -10.55
C VAL A 86 5.76 -12.03 -9.14
N ALA A 87 6.52 -10.99 -8.78
CA ALA A 87 6.40 -10.33 -7.48
C ALA A 87 4.99 -9.76 -7.25
N GLY A 88 4.42 -9.08 -8.26
CA GLY A 88 3.06 -8.53 -8.18
C GLY A 88 2.00 -9.62 -7.98
N LEU A 89 2.11 -10.74 -8.68
CA LEU A 89 1.21 -11.89 -8.51
C LEU A 89 1.32 -12.50 -7.11
N LEU A 90 2.55 -12.70 -6.62
CA LEU A 90 2.78 -13.23 -5.27
C LEU A 90 2.26 -12.29 -4.19
N VAL A 91 2.49 -10.98 -4.32
CA VAL A 91 1.96 -9.96 -3.39
C VAL A 91 0.44 -9.92 -3.42
N GLY A 92 -0.17 -9.96 -4.61
CA GLY A 92 -1.62 -10.00 -4.77
C GLY A 92 -2.24 -11.25 -4.13
N PHE A 93 -1.67 -12.42 -4.42
CA PHE A 93 -2.08 -13.70 -3.82
C PHE A 93 -1.93 -13.68 -2.29
N GLY A 94 -0.77 -13.25 -1.79
CA GLY A 94 -0.50 -13.14 -0.36
C GLY A 94 -1.43 -12.17 0.36
N ALA A 95 -1.73 -11.02 -0.23
CA ALA A 95 -2.69 -10.06 0.32
C ALA A 95 -4.12 -10.62 0.37
N ARG A 96 -4.49 -11.49 -0.58
CA ARG A 96 -5.78 -12.19 -0.55
C ARG A 96 -5.81 -13.25 0.53
N LEU A 97 -4.75 -14.07 0.65
CA LEU A 97 -4.61 -15.10 1.67
C LEU A 97 -4.63 -14.50 3.08
N GLY A 98 -3.92 -13.39 3.28
CA GLY A 98 -3.91 -12.63 4.53
C GLY A 98 -5.18 -11.83 4.81
N SER A 99 -6.19 -11.86 3.92
CA SER A 99 -7.41 -11.06 4.01
C SER A 99 -7.16 -9.54 4.16
N GLY A 100 -6.04 -9.06 3.62
CA GLY A 100 -5.61 -7.67 3.75
C GLY A 100 -4.17 -7.46 3.25
N CYS A 101 -3.83 -6.20 3.01
CA CYS A 101 -2.48 -5.77 2.65
C CYS A 101 -1.88 -4.88 3.74
N THR A 102 -0.68 -4.34 3.51
CA THR A 102 0.02 -3.45 4.45
C THR A 102 -0.76 -2.17 4.77
N SER A 103 -1.53 -1.60 3.83
CA SER A 103 -2.40 -0.45 4.13
C SER A 103 -3.57 -0.82 5.07
N GLY A 104 -4.15 -2.01 4.89
CA GLY A 104 -5.26 -2.49 5.71
C GLY A 104 -4.83 -2.94 7.11
N HIS A 105 -3.80 -3.78 7.20
CA HIS A 105 -3.29 -4.27 8.49
C HIS A 105 -2.35 -3.28 9.16
N GLY A 106 -1.36 -2.76 8.44
CA GLY A 106 -0.34 -1.85 8.98
C GLY A 106 -0.91 -0.49 9.36
N VAL A 107 -1.49 0.25 8.40
CA VAL A 107 -1.99 1.61 8.70
C VAL A 107 -3.28 1.53 9.50
N CYS A 108 -4.34 0.98 8.91
CA CYS A 108 -5.65 1.00 9.54
C CYS A 108 -5.80 0.03 10.73
N GLY A 109 -5.17 -1.15 10.61
CA GLY A 109 -5.34 -2.24 11.57
C GLY A 109 -4.58 -2.03 12.88
N LEU A 110 -3.35 -1.51 12.81
CA LEU A 110 -2.58 -1.12 14.00
C LEU A 110 -3.22 0.08 14.72
N ALA A 111 -3.73 1.07 13.98
CA ALA A 111 -4.43 2.21 14.56
C ALA A 111 -5.69 1.80 15.36
N ARG A 112 -6.31 0.67 15.02
CA ARG A 112 -7.44 0.07 15.75
C ARG A 112 -7.03 -0.97 16.80
N LEU A 113 -5.74 -1.09 17.10
CA LEU A 113 -5.18 -2.03 18.08
C LEU A 113 -5.60 -3.49 17.85
N SER A 114 -5.76 -3.90 16.58
CA SER A 114 -6.17 -5.27 16.26
C SER A 114 -4.99 -6.24 16.38
N VAL A 115 -5.07 -7.20 17.30
CA VAL A 115 -4.06 -8.27 17.47
C VAL A 115 -3.79 -9.01 16.15
N ARG A 116 -4.84 -9.32 15.38
CA ARG A 116 -4.70 -9.96 14.07
C ARG A 116 -3.82 -9.14 13.13
N SER A 117 -4.01 -7.82 13.11
CA SER A 117 -3.22 -6.92 12.26
C SER A 117 -1.79 -6.77 12.76
N VAL A 118 -1.57 -6.73 14.08
CA VAL A 118 -0.22 -6.74 14.66
C VAL A 118 0.56 -7.97 14.19
N VAL A 119 -0.04 -9.16 14.31
CA VAL A 119 0.59 -10.42 13.88
C VAL A 119 0.83 -10.41 12.37
N ALA A 120 -0.16 -10.03 11.56
CA ALA A 120 -0.01 -9.97 10.11
C ALA A 120 1.11 -9.02 9.68
N THR A 121 1.17 -7.82 10.26
CA THR A 121 2.21 -6.84 9.96
C THR A 121 3.59 -7.32 10.39
N ALA A 122 3.72 -7.95 11.56
CA ALA A 122 4.98 -8.52 12.02
C ALA A 122 5.48 -9.62 11.07
N VAL A 123 4.59 -10.49 10.59
CA VAL A 123 4.93 -11.53 9.62
C VAL A 123 5.37 -10.92 8.29
N PHE A 124 4.60 -9.98 7.71
CA PHE A 124 4.97 -9.36 6.43
C PHE A 124 6.28 -8.58 6.49
N MET A 125 6.52 -7.84 7.57
CA MET A 125 7.78 -7.10 7.72
C MET A 125 8.94 -8.05 7.99
N GLY A 126 8.75 -9.07 8.82
CA GLY A 126 9.76 -10.09 9.09
C GLY A 126 10.17 -10.84 7.82
N THR A 127 9.20 -11.28 7.00
CA THR A 127 9.50 -11.94 5.73
C THR A 127 10.15 -11.00 4.72
N ALA A 128 9.72 -9.73 4.65
CA ALA A 128 10.36 -8.73 3.78
C ALA A 128 11.82 -8.49 4.18
N PHE A 129 12.11 -8.29 5.47
CA PHE A 129 13.48 -8.12 5.97
C PHE A 129 14.34 -9.35 5.68
N ALA A 130 13.84 -10.56 5.96
CA ALA A 130 14.55 -11.79 5.67
C ALA A 130 14.84 -11.97 4.18
N THR A 131 13.85 -11.69 3.32
CA THR A 131 13.99 -11.80 1.86
C THR A 131 15.02 -10.81 1.33
N VAL A 132 14.95 -9.55 1.76
CA VAL A 132 15.92 -8.52 1.36
C VAL A 132 17.33 -8.91 1.83
N PHE A 133 17.47 -9.38 3.08
CA PHE A 133 18.76 -9.80 3.61
C PHE A 133 19.38 -10.94 2.80
N ILE A 134 18.60 -11.99 2.52
CA ILE A 134 19.07 -13.13 1.73
C ILE A 134 19.47 -12.69 0.32
N VAL A 135 18.63 -11.92 -0.37
CA VAL A 135 18.84 -11.53 -1.77
C VAL A 135 19.95 -10.49 -1.95
N ARG A 136 20.19 -9.62 -0.97
CA ARG A 136 21.17 -8.51 -1.08
C ARG A 136 22.51 -8.78 -0.40
N HIS A 137 22.56 -9.69 0.57
CA HIS A 137 23.75 -9.91 1.38
C HIS A 137 24.25 -11.35 1.41
N VAL A 138 23.44 -12.34 0.98
CA VAL A 138 23.83 -13.76 0.98
C VAL A 138 24.05 -14.28 -0.45
N LEU A 139 23.19 -13.88 -1.40
CA LEU A 139 23.30 -14.15 -2.83
C LEU A 139 24.06 -13.03 -3.55
#